data_AF-A0A8T4FTN4-F1
#
_entry.id   AF-A0A8T4FTN4-F1
#
_cell.length_a   1.000
_cell.length_b   1.000
_cell.length_c   1.000
_cell.angle_alpha   90.00
_cell.angle_beta   90.00
_cell.angle_gamma   90.00
#
_symmetry.space_group_name_H-M   'P 1'
#
loop_
_entity.id
_entity.type
_entity.pdbx_description
1 polymer ?
#
loop_
_entity_poly.entity_id
_entity_poly.type
_entity_poly.pdbx_seq_one_letter_code
_entity_poly.pdbx_strand_id
1 'polypeptide(L)'
;DSAVSAATLVAAFIFIGLGLSLEAWLGAVIAVLVIRTGIELLKDTLSDILGRRMPPEESKAIKETVCSFEGVHGAYDLILHSYGPDVSIGSIHIEVSEDMTAGEIDLLERRIFEKVFRENHVYLTGIGIYSTNHQDEEVKAICDDIREIAAGYPDVVQTHGLFVDKERRTITVDTVVSFDCDDREAVAGRIREEIRSRHPGYAVQVQIDSDVSD
;
A
#
# COMPACT_ATOMS: atom_id res chain seq x y z
N ASP A 1 -31.15 18.75 -4.68
CA ASP A 1 -31.92 20.01 -4.53
C ASP A 1 -33.09 20.17 -5.49
N SER A 2 -32.91 20.10 -6.80
CA SER A 2 -34.00 20.29 -7.78
C SER A 2 -35.18 19.33 -7.60
N ALA A 3 -34.90 18.06 -7.30
CA ALA A 3 -35.92 17.03 -7.04
C ALA A 3 -36.68 17.27 -5.72
N VAL A 4 -35.99 17.76 -4.69
CA VAL A 4 -36.58 18.06 -3.38
C VAL A 4 -37.55 19.24 -3.48
N SER A 5 -37.12 20.32 -4.16
CA SER A 5 -37.97 21.50 -4.41
C SER A 5 -39.16 21.19 -5.33
N ALA A 6 -38.99 20.30 -6.31
CA ALA A 6 -40.10 19.87 -7.16
C ALA A 6 -41.10 19.01 -6.38
N ALA A 7 -40.62 18.11 -5.52
CA ALA A 7 -41.48 17.25 -4.70
C ALA A 7 -42.30 18.06 -3.68
N THR A 8 -41.71 19.09 -3.05
CA THR A 8 -42.43 19.98 -2.13
C THR A 8 -43.50 20.81 -2.85
N LEU A 9 -43.21 21.29 -4.06
CA LEU A 9 -44.18 22.00 -4.89
C LEU A 9 -45.37 21.11 -5.29
N VAL A 10 -45.11 19.86 -5.68
CA VAL A 10 -46.16 18.87 -6.01
C VAL A 10 -47.02 18.54 -4.78
N ALA A 11 -46.41 18.35 -3.61
CA ALA A 11 -47.14 18.13 -2.37
C ALA A 11 -48.07 19.31 -2.02
N ALA A 12 -47.62 20.55 -2.24
CA ALA A 12 -48.44 21.74 -2.04
C ALA A 12 -49.65 21.80 -2.99
N PHE A 13 -49.49 21.44 -4.27
CA PHE A 13 -50.61 21.36 -5.22
C PHE A 13 -51.63 20.28 -4.83
N ILE A 14 -51.16 19.12 -4.35
CA ILE A 14 -52.03 18.04 -3.84
C ILE A 14 -52.82 18.52 -2.62
N PHE A 15 -52.19 19.24 -1.71
CA PHE A 15 -52.87 19.80 -0.53
C PHE A 15 -53.98 20.79 -0.93
N ILE A 16 -53.68 21.73 -1.84
CA ILE A 16 -54.66 22.72 -2.32
C ILE A 16 -55.84 22.05 -3.05
N GLY A 17 -55.57 21.03 -3.88
CA GLY A 17 -56.59 20.39 -4.71
C GLY A 17 -57.42 19.31 -4.01
N LEU A 18 -56.82 18.55 -3.09
CA LEU A 18 -57.43 17.36 -2.48
C LEU A 18 -57.58 17.45 -0.95
N GLY A 19 -57.02 18.48 -0.31
CA GLY A 19 -57.03 18.65 1.16
C GLY A 19 -56.18 17.63 1.92
N LEU A 20 -55.37 16.81 1.22
CA LEU A 20 -54.52 15.78 1.81
C LEU A 20 -53.17 16.36 2.21
N SER A 21 -52.84 16.32 3.51
CA SER A 21 -51.53 16.77 4.01
C SER A 21 -50.50 15.65 3.90
N LEU A 22 -49.69 15.70 2.84
CA LEU A 22 -48.56 14.79 2.61
C LEU A 22 -47.21 15.41 3.02
N GLU A 23 -47.23 16.68 3.40
CA GLU A 23 -46.04 17.51 3.65
C GLU A 23 -45.17 16.93 4.77
N ALA A 24 -45.80 16.45 5.85
CA ALA A 24 -45.08 15.85 6.98
C ALA A 24 -44.36 14.55 6.60
N TRP A 25 -45.02 13.67 5.83
CA TRP A 25 -44.42 12.42 5.35
C TRP A 25 -43.30 12.67 4.34
N LEU A 26 -43.52 13.61 3.42
CA LEU A 26 -42.50 14.02 2.45
C LEU A 26 -41.28 14.62 3.17
N GLY A 27 -41.50 15.49 4.15
CA GLY A 27 -40.45 16.07 4.97
C GLY A 27 -39.64 15.02 5.73
N ALA A 28 -40.30 13.99 6.29
CA ALA A 28 -39.63 12.88 6.96
C ALA A 28 -38.74 12.08 6.00
N VAL A 29 -39.23 11.78 4.78
CA VAL A 29 -38.44 11.07 3.75
C VAL A 29 -37.24 11.90 3.32
N ILE A 30 -37.42 13.20 3.06
CA ILE A 30 -36.33 14.11 2.70
C ILE A 30 -35.29 14.17 3.84
N ALA A 31 -35.72 14.26 5.09
CA ALA A 31 -34.81 14.30 6.24
C ALA A 31 -33.93 13.05 6.32
N VAL A 32 -34.51 11.86 6.12
CA VAL A 32 -33.75 10.60 6.07
C VAL A 32 -32.73 10.60 4.92
N LEU A 33 -33.10 11.07 3.72
CA LEU A 33 -32.19 11.17 2.59
C LEU A 33 -31.02 12.14 2.87
N VAL A 34 -31.32 13.31 3.42
CA VAL A 34 -30.29 14.32 3.77
C VAL A 34 -29.33 13.78 4.82
N ILE A 35 -29.84 13.13 5.87
CA ILE A 35 -29.00 12.51 6.91
C ILE A 35 -28.09 11.44 6.30
N ARG A 36 -28.65 10.57 5.43
CA ARG A 36 -27.87 9.52 4.77
C ARG A 36 -26.74 10.11 3.92
N THR A 37 -27.04 11.10 3.07
CA THR A 37 -26.02 11.77 2.25
C THR A 37 -24.99 12.49 3.12
N GLY A 38 -25.41 13.10 4.23
CA GLY A 38 -24.50 13.72 5.19
C GLY A 38 -23.54 12.70 5.83
N ILE A 39 -24.03 11.51 6.19
CA ILE A 39 -23.19 10.43 6.74
C ILE A 39 -22.22 9.90 5.68
N GLU A 40 -22.69 9.68 4.44
CA GLU A 40 -21.85 9.24 3.32
C GLU A 40 -20.72 10.26 3.05
N LEU A 41 -21.05 11.55 2.94
CA LEU A 41 -20.06 12.62 2.76
C LEU A 41 -19.05 12.70 3.92
N LEU A 42 -19.52 12.57 5.17
CA LEU A 42 -18.63 12.58 6.33
C LEU A 42 -17.66 11.39 6.29
N LYS A 43 -18.17 10.20 5.97
CA LYS A 43 -17.34 8.98 5.86
C LYS A 43 -16.29 9.14 4.76
N ASP A 44 -16.68 9.66 3.61
CA ASP A 44 -15.76 9.89 2.49
C ASP A 44 -14.68 10.91 2.87
N THR A 45 -15.07 12.02 3.50
CA THR A 45 -14.14 13.06 3.97
C THR A 45 -13.17 12.53 5.03
N LEU A 46 -13.66 11.74 6.00
CA LEU A 46 -12.80 11.10 7.00
C LEU A 46 -11.83 10.11 6.36
N SER A 47 -12.29 9.37 5.34
CA SER A 47 -11.45 8.45 4.60
C SER A 47 -10.36 9.19 3.81
N ASP A 48 -10.67 10.35 3.24
CA ASP A 48 -9.69 11.21 2.56
C ASP A 48 -8.65 11.75 3.55
N ILE A 49 -9.08 12.24 4.71
CA ILE A 49 -8.19 12.79 5.73
C ILE A 49 -7.28 11.73 6.35
N LEU A 50 -7.81 10.53 6.60
CA LEU A 50 -7.04 9.41 7.15
C LEU A 50 -6.16 8.73 6.09
N GLY A 51 -6.39 9.03 4.81
CA GLY A 51 -5.79 8.35 3.67
C GLY A 51 -6.68 7.21 3.19
N ARG A 52 -7.07 7.27 1.91
CA ARG A 52 -7.74 6.15 1.26
C ARG A 52 -6.72 5.12 0.83
N ARG A 53 -7.01 3.84 1.07
CA ARG A 53 -6.30 2.74 0.42
C ARG A 53 -6.48 2.88 -1.08
N MET A 54 -5.38 2.84 -1.82
CA MET A 54 -5.45 2.92 -3.27
C MET A 54 -6.00 1.63 -3.88
N PRO A 55 -6.68 1.71 -5.04
CA PRO A 55 -7.08 0.53 -5.77
C PRO A 55 -5.85 -0.33 -6.10
N PRO A 56 -5.90 -1.66 -5.93
CA PRO A 56 -4.78 -2.56 -6.22
C PRO A 56 -4.27 -2.47 -7.68
N GLU A 57 -5.14 -2.05 -8.60
CA GLU A 57 -4.76 -1.85 -10.00
C GLU A 57 -3.80 -0.66 -10.17
N GLU A 58 -4.00 0.41 -9.39
CA GLU A 58 -3.14 1.60 -9.44
C GLU A 58 -1.79 1.35 -8.76
N SER A 59 -1.78 0.67 -7.60
CA SER A 59 -0.53 0.30 -6.92
C SER A 59 0.32 -0.61 -7.81
N LYS A 60 -0.31 -1.60 -8.44
CA LYS A 60 0.34 -2.52 -9.38
C LYS A 60 0.92 -1.78 -10.58
N ALA A 61 0.16 -0.87 -11.19
CA ALA A 61 0.64 -0.10 -12.34
C ALA A 61 1.89 0.73 -12.00
N ILE A 62 1.94 1.34 -10.81
CA ILE A 62 3.12 2.08 -10.34
C ILE A 62 4.31 1.14 -10.13
N LYS A 63 4.12 0.01 -9.44
CA LYS A 63 5.17 -0.99 -9.23
C LYS A 63 5.71 -1.52 -10.56
N GLU A 64 4.85 -1.80 -11.55
CA GLU A 64 5.25 -2.21 -12.89
C GLU A 64 6.03 -1.13 -13.64
N THR A 65 5.61 0.14 -13.56
CA THR A 65 6.35 1.27 -14.13
C THR A 65 7.75 1.40 -13.51
N VAL A 66 7.87 1.24 -12.19
CA VAL A 66 9.15 1.28 -11.48
C VAL A 66 10.03 0.07 -11.85
N CYS A 67 9.47 -1.14 -11.90
CA CYS A 67 10.19 -2.35 -12.30
C CYS A 67 10.58 -2.37 -13.80
N SER A 68 10.05 -1.46 -14.61
CA SER A 68 10.44 -1.35 -16.03
C SER A 68 11.83 -0.73 -16.25
N PHE A 69 12.44 -0.17 -15.20
CA PHE A 69 13.77 0.41 -15.27
C PHE A 69 14.86 -0.65 -15.13
N GLU A 70 15.84 -0.61 -16.03
CA GLU A 70 17.07 -1.41 -15.90
C GLU A 70 17.79 -1.07 -14.59
N GLY A 71 18.20 -2.10 -13.85
CA GLY A 71 18.81 -1.98 -12.53
C GLY A 71 17.82 -2.09 -11.35
N VAL A 72 16.51 -2.05 -11.61
CA VAL A 72 15.48 -2.34 -10.60
C VAL A 72 15.12 -3.83 -10.67
N HIS A 73 15.25 -4.53 -9.55
CA HIS A 73 14.95 -5.96 -9.42
C HIS A 73 13.61 -6.25 -8.75
N GLY A 74 13.05 -5.26 -8.05
CA GLY A 74 11.77 -5.34 -7.36
C GLY A 74 11.34 -3.97 -6.84
N ALA A 75 10.05 -3.83 -6.56
CA ALA A 75 9.47 -2.59 -6.04
C ALA A 75 8.44 -2.94 -4.95
N TYR A 76 8.65 -2.44 -3.74
CA TYR A 76 7.94 -2.82 -2.52
C TYR A 76 7.58 -1.59 -1.69
N ASP A 77 6.77 -1.80 -0.65
CA ASP A 77 6.41 -0.79 0.36
C ASP A 77 5.98 0.56 -0.23
N LEU A 78 5.10 0.46 -1.22
CA LEU A 78 4.49 1.62 -1.85
C LEU A 78 3.51 2.25 -0.86
N ILE A 79 3.81 3.45 -0.39
CA ILE A 79 2.92 4.21 0.49
C ILE A 79 2.45 5.40 -0.30
N LEU A 80 1.13 5.56 -0.44
CA LEU A 80 0.52 6.65 -1.20
C LEU A 80 -0.49 7.39 -0.33
N HIS A 81 -0.49 8.70 -0.46
CA HIS A 81 -1.42 9.60 0.17
C HIS A 81 -2.14 10.40 -0.91
N SER A 82 -3.47 10.32 -0.93
CA SER A 82 -4.28 11.15 -1.82
C SER A 82 -4.42 12.56 -1.24
N TYR A 83 -4.12 13.56 -2.05
CA TYR A 83 -4.28 14.99 -1.76
C TYR A 83 -5.33 15.63 -2.68
N GLY A 84 -6.35 14.86 -3.05
CA GLY A 84 -7.41 15.27 -3.97
C GLY A 84 -7.47 14.39 -5.22
N PRO A 85 -8.36 14.71 -6.17
CA PRO A 85 -8.67 13.84 -7.31
C PRO A 85 -7.50 13.61 -8.26
N ASP A 86 -6.54 14.54 -8.33
CA ASP A 86 -5.47 14.53 -9.35
C ASP A 86 -4.05 14.52 -8.75
N VAL A 87 -3.92 14.47 -7.42
CA VAL A 87 -2.62 14.57 -6.75
C VAL A 87 -2.50 13.48 -5.71
N SER A 88 -1.65 12.52 -6.00
CA SER A 88 -1.19 11.52 -5.04
C SER A 88 0.30 11.73 -4.78
N ILE A 89 0.70 11.65 -3.52
CA ILE A 89 2.09 11.79 -3.09
C ILE A 89 2.48 10.53 -2.34
N GLY A 90 3.72 10.05 -2.50
CA GLY A 90 4.14 8.90 -1.72
C GLY A 90 5.58 8.49 -1.82
N SER A 91 5.89 7.29 -1.35
CA SER A 91 7.22 6.70 -1.35
C SER A 91 7.16 5.25 -1.75
N ILE A 92 8.27 4.73 -2.25
CA ILE A 92 8.40 3.33 -2.64
C ILE A 92 9.81 2.84 -2.31
N HIS A 93 9.98 1.56 -2.01
CA HIS A 93 11.29 0.94 -1.93
C HIS A 93 11.59 0.16 -3.20
N ILE A 94 12.82 0.22 -3.69
CA ILE A 94 13.28 -0.54 -4.84
C ILE A 94 14.45 -1.44 -4.46
N GLU A 95 14.50 -2.62 -5.07
CA GLU A 95 15.66 -3.51 -5.00
C GLU A 95 16.62 -3.18 -6.15
N VAL A 96 17.89 -2.91 -5.81
CA VAL A 96 18.98 -2.61 -6.76
C VAL A 96 20.25 -3.36 -6.39
N SER A 97 21.23 -3.44 -7.28
CA SER A 97 22.51 -4.11 -6.98
C SER A 97 23.31 -3.36 -5.91
N GLU A 98 23.98 -4.09 -5.01
CA GLU A 98 24.91 -3.51 -4.03
C GLU A 98 26.10 -2.77 -4.67
N ASP A 99 26.45 -3.12 -5.90
CA ASP A 99 27.55 -2.49 -6.65
C ASP A 99 27.18 -1.14 -7.26
N MET A 100 25.90 -0.74 -7.25
CA MET A 100 25.48 0.54 -7.81
C MET A 100 26.05 1.70 -6.97
N THR A 101 26.66 2.65 -7.66
CA THR A 101 27.18 3.85 -7.03
C THR A 101 26.05 4.82 -6.68
N ALA A 102 26.28 5.69 -5.70
CA ALA A 102 25.32 6.73 -5.34
C ALA A 102 24.93 7.64 -6.52
N GLY A 103 25.84 7.86 -7.48
CA GLY A 103 25.56 8.63 -8.69
C GLY A 103 24.62 7.90 -9.66
N GLU A 104 24.75 6.59 -9.80
CA GLU A 104 23.86 5.77 -10.62
C GLU A 104 22.46 5.68 -9.99
N ILE A 105 22.39 5.56 -8.67
CA ILE A 105 21.13 5.56 -7.92
C ILE A 105 20.42 6.92 -8.08
N ASP A 106 21.10 8.06 -7.90
CA ASP A 106 20.49 9.40 -8.10
C ASP A 106 19.93 9.56 -9.53
N LEU A 107 20.65 9.09 -10.56
CA LEU A 107 20.16 9.13 -11.93
C LEU A 107 18.95 8.23 -12.15
N LEU A 108 18.94 7.03 -11.57
CA LEU A 108 17.83 6.09 -11.62
C LEU A 108 16.59 6.68 -10.95
N GLU A 109 16.73 7.18 -9.72
CA GLU A 109 15.64 7.81 -8.96
C GLU A 109 15.00 8.96 -9.73
N ARG A 110 15.79 9.90 -10.28
CA ARG A 110 15.28 11.01 -11.10
C ARG A 110 14.43 10.54 -12.27
N ARG A 111 14.86 9.48 -12.95
CA ARG A 111 14.12 8.91 -14.07
C ARG A 111 12.83 8.22 -13.61
N ILE A 112 12.87 7.52 -12.48
CA ILE A 112 11.69 6.92 -11.86
C ILE A 112 10.68 8.01 -11.48
N PHE A 113 11.11 9.05 -10.76
CA PHE A 113 10.27 10.19 -10.37
C PHE A 113 9.54 10.79 -11.59
N GLU A 114 10.28 11.04 -12.68
CA GLU A 114 9.72 11.63 -13.90
C GLU A 114 8.69 10.71 -14.58
N LYS A 115 9.01 9.42 -14.71
CA LYS A 115 8.14 8.47 -15.43
C LYS A 115 6.88 8.15 -14.64
N VAL A 116 6.98 7.88 -13.34
CA VAL A 116 5.83 7.61 -12.46
C VAL A 116 4.90 8.81 -12.43
N PHE A 117 5.44 10.03 -12.34
CA PHE A 117 4.59 11.22 -12.41
C PHE A 117 3.85 11.34 -13.74
N ARG A 118 4.54 11.08 -14.86
CA ARG A 118 3.97 11.20 -16.20
C ARG A 118 2.91 10.14 -16.51
N GLU A 119 3.12 8.90 -16.07
CA GLU A 119 2.26 7.77 -16.42
C GLU A 119 1.17 7.49 -15.38
N ASN A 120 1.43 7.78 -14.11
CA ASN A 120 0.53 7.46 -13.01
C ASN A 120 0.00 8.68 -12.25
N HIS A 121 0.43 9.90 -12.59
CA HIS A 121 0.05 11.14 -11.89
C HIS A 121 0.37 11.14 -10.39
N VAL A 122 1.43 10.43 -10.01
CA VAL A 122 1.90 10.30 -8.62
C VAL A 122 3.23 11.02 -8.45
N TYR A 123 3.31 11.89 -7.45
CA TYR A 123 4.56 12.50 -7.01
C TYR A 123 5.22 11.61 -5.96
N LEU A 124 6.20 10.82 -6.35
CA LEU A 124 7.03 10.14 -5.36
C LEU A 124 7.97 11.18 -4.69
N THR A 125 7.95 11.26 -3.37
CA THR A 125 8.78 12.14 -2.55
C THR A 125 10.06 11.46 -2.06
N GLY A 126 10.13 10.14 -2.13
CA GLY A 126 11.30 9.38 -1.73
C GLY A 126 11.29 7.98 -2.32
N ILE A 127 12.47 7.50 -2.66
CA ILE A 127 12.70 6.12 -3.07
C ILE A 127 13.66 5.52 -2.04
N GLY A 128 13.19 4.52 -1.31
CA GLY A 128 14.02 3.73 -0.41
C GLY A 128 14.79 2.68 -1.18
N ILE A 129 15.96 2.29 -0.69
CA ILE A 129 16.86 1.38 -1.39
C ILE A 129 17.04 0.11 -0.57
N TYR A 130 16.67 -1.02 -1.17
CA TYR A 130 17.11 -2.34 -0.76
C TYR A 130 18.27 -2.77 -1.67
N SER A 131 19.48 -2.86 -1.10
CA SER A 131 20.60 -3.44 -1.82
C SER A 131 20.45 -4.95 -1.89
N THR A 132 20.72 -5.51 -3.05
CA THR A 132 20.72 -6.94 -3.30
C THR A 132 22.13 -7.41 -3.64
N ASN A 133 22.58 -8.46 -2.97
CA ASN A 133 23.90 -9.05 -3.14
C ASN A 133 23.84 -10.45 -3.78
N HIS A 134 22.89 -10.61 -4.71
CA HIS A 134 22.58 -11.87 -5.39
C HIS A 134 23.62 -12.32 -6.43
N GLN A 135 24.72 -11.59 -6.61
CA GLN A 135 25.81 -11.98 -7.52
C GLN A 135 26.63 -13.14 -6.95
N ASP A 136 26.62 -13.34 -5.63
CA ASP A 136 27.29 -14.46 -4.97
C ASP A 136 26.35 -15.67 -4.87
N GLU A 137 26.76 -16.81 -5.45
CA GLU A 137 25.97 -18.04 -5.46
C GLU A 137 25.67 -18.59 -4.05
N GLU A 138 26.57 -18.39 -3.08
CA GLU A 138 26.34 -18.77 -1.67
C GLU A 138 25.23 -17.90 -1.06
N VAL A 139 25.31 -16.59 -1.26
CA VAL A 139 24.30 -15.64 -0.78
C VAL A 139 22.95 -15.90 -1.44
N LYS A 140 22.95 -16.15 -2.74
CA LYS A 140 21.74 -16.49 -3.48
C LYS A 140 21.06 -17.74 -2.92
N ALA A 141 21.84 -18.80 -2.64
CA ALA A 141 21.30 -20.00 -2.01
C ALA A 141 20.70 -19.74 -0.62
N ILE A 142 21.33 -18.87 0.19
CA ILE A 142 20.78 -18.45 1.49
C ILE A 142 19.47 -17.68 1.29
N CYS A 143 19.44 -16.71 0.38
CA CYS A 143 18.23 -15.93 0.12
C CYS A 143 17.08 -16.80 -0.41
N ASP A 144 17.36 -17.78 -1.25
CA ASP A 144 16.36 -18.71 -1.78
C ASP A 144 15.81 -19.64 -0.68
N ASP A 145 16.66 -20.16 0.22
CA ASP A 145 16.20 -20.93 1.40
C ASP A 145 15.33 -20.07 2.33
N ILE A 146 15.71 -18.81 2.58
CA ILE A 146 14.90 -17.91 3.41
C ILE A 146 13.53 -17.64 2.77
N ARG A 147 13.48 -17.43 1.45
CA ARG A 147 12.20 -17.28 0.73
C ARG A 147 11.35 -18.54 0.83
N GLU A 148 11.95 -19.72 0.74
CA GLU A 148 11.25 -21.00 0.90
C GLU A 148 10.70 -21.17 2.32
N ILE A 149 11.50 -20.85 3.35
CA ILE A 149 11.07 -20.86 4.75
C ILE A 149 9.86 -19.92 4.92
N ALA A 150 9.98 -18.66 4.48
CA ALA A 150 8.92 -17.68 4.64
C ALA A 150 7.63 -18.09 3.92
N ALA A 151 7.73 -18.63 2.70
CA ALA A 151 6.59 -19.16 1.94
C ALA A 151 5.90 -20.37 2.62
N GLY A 152 6.59 -21.07 3.52
CA GLY A 152 6.02 -22.14 4.35
C GLY A 152 5.05 -21.66 5.42
N TYR A 153 5.03 -20.37 5.75
CA TYR A 153 4.12 -19.78 6.73
C TYR A 153 2.91 -19.16 6.01
N PRO A 154 1.68 -19.67 6.25
CA PRO A 154 0.49 -19.23 5.51
C PRO A 154 0.10 -17.77 5.77
N ASP A 155 0.55 -17.22 6.91
CA ASP A 155 0.29 -15.83 7.30
C ASP A 155 1.27 -14.84 6.66
N VAL A 156 2.33 -15.32 6.00
CA VAL A 156 3.30 -14.46 5.30
C VAL A 156 2.77 -14.15 3.91
N VAL A 157 2.62 -12.86 3.63
CA VAL A 157 2.11 -12.35 2.36
C VAL A 157 3.26 -12.04 1.41
N GLN A 158 4.34 -11.45 1.92
CA GLN A 158 5.47 -11.01 1.11
C GLN A 158 6.78 -11.07 1.90
N THR A 159 7.90 -11.22 1.19
CA THR A 159 9.25 -11.18 1.75
C THR A 159 10.15 -10.41 0.81
N HIS A 160 10.83 -9.39 1.33
CA HIS A 160 11.68 -8.47 0.56
C HIS A 160 12.80 -7.92 1.45
N GLY A 161 13.67 -7.06 0.90
CA GLY A 161 14.76 -6.45 1.67
C GLY A 161 15.80 -7.46 2.15
N LEU A 162 15.92 -8.59 1.46
CA LEU A 162 16.85 -9.67 1.81
C LEU A 162 18.30 -9.25 1.56
N PHE A 163 19.10 -9.23 2.62
CA PHE A 163 20.53 -8.91 2.53
C PHE A 163 21.37 -9.79 3.44
N VAL A 164 22.49 -10.30 2.92
CA VAL A 164 23.40 -11.19 3.66
C VAL A 164 24.80 -10.58 3.75
N ASP A 165 25.16 -10.05 4.91
CA ASP A 165 26.52 -9.59 5.17
C ASP A 165 27.37 -10.76 5.66
N LYS A 166 28.27 -11.26 4.80
CA LYS A 166 29.17 -12.38 5.13
C LYS A 166 30.30 -11.99 6.09
N GLU A 167 30.73 -10.73 6.09
CA GLU A 167 31.82 -10.27 6.95
C GLU A 167 31.34 -10.16 8.40
N ARG A 168 30.18 -9.54 8.60
CA ARG A 168 29.56 -9.39 9.92
C ARG A 168 28.75 -10.62 10.33
N ARG A 169 28.52 -11.53 9.38
CA ARG A 169 27.63 -12.70 9.52
C ARG A 169 26.25 -12.28 9.98
N THR A 170 25.63 -11.37 9.24
CA THR A 170 24.25 -10.92 9.52
C THR A 170 23.34 -11.17 8.33
N ILE A 171 22.11 -11.58 8.61
CA ILE A 171 21.04 -11.73 7.62
C ILE A 171 19.94 -10.76 8.03
N THR A 172 19.49 -9.92 7.10
CA THR A 172 18.36 -9.03 7.27
C THR A 172 17.27 -9.41 6.28
N VAL A 173 16.02 -9.42 6.74
CA VAL A 173 14.85 -9.70 5.91
C VAL A 173 13.63 -8.96 6.45
N ASP A 174 12.86 -8.38 5.55
CA ASP A 174 11.56 -7.79 5.83
C ASP A 174 10.48 -8.80 5.45
N THR A 175 9.59 -9.09 6.39
CA THR A 175 8.49 -10.05 6.19
C THR A 175 7.17 -9.37 6.46
N VAL A 176 6.31 -9.37 5.43
CA VAL A 176 4.94 -8.87 5.53
C VAL A 176 4.05 -9.98 6.05
N VAL A 177 3.53 -9.81 7.26
CA VAL A 177 2.58 -10.75 7.87
C VAL A 177 1.17 -10.19 7.78
N SER A 178 0.22 -11.02 7.35
CA SER A 178 -1.20 -10.69 7.21
C SER A 178 -1.77 -10.02 8.45
N PHE A 179 -2.62 -9.02 8.26
CA PHE A 179 -3.35 -8.36 9.34
C PHE A 179 -4.30 -9.30 10.10
N ASP A 180 -4.76 -10.38 9.47
CA ASP A 180 -5.64 -11.38 10.08
C ASP A 180 -4.89 -12.35 11.00
N CYS A 181 -3.55 -12.24 11.08
CA CYS A 181 -2.74 -13.08 11.96
C CYS A 181 -2.86 -12.64 13.42
N ASP A 182 -3.27 -13.57 14.29
CA ASP A 182 -3.46 -13.32 15.72
C ASP A 182 -2.19 -12.82 16.45
N ASP A 183 -1.02 -13.38 16.10
CA ASP A 183 0.26 -13.04 16.73
C ASP A 183 1.40 -12.98 15.70
N ARG A 184 1.52 -11.81 15.07
CA ARG A 184 2.54 -11.49 14.07
C ARG A 184 3.96 -11.64 14.63
N GLU A 185 4.17 -11.28 15.90
CA GLU A 185 5.48 -11.37 16.55
C GLU A 185 5.89 -12.82 16.75
N ALA A 186 4.95 -13.69 17.12
CA ALA A 186 5.21 -15.13 17.22
C ALA A 186 5.55 -15.75 15.85
N VAL A 187 4.87 -15.34 14.77
CA VAL A 187 5.21 -15.79 13.40
C VAL A 187 6.64 -15.37 13.04
N ALA A 188 6.97 -14.09 13.20
CA ALA A 188 8.30 -13.58 12.90
C ALA A 188 9.38 -14.22 13.77
N GLY A 189 9.08 -14.49 15.04
CA GLY A 189 9.95 -15.22 15.96
C GLY A 189 10.23 -16.66 15.50
N ARG A 190 9.22 -17.37 14.99
CA ARG A 190 9.38 -18.72 14.42
C ARG A 190 10.24 -18.70 13.16
N ILE A 191 9.96 -17.79 12.24
CA ILE A 191 10.74 -17.60 11.01
C ILE A 191 12.20 -17.29 11.35
N ARG A 192 12.44 -16.36 12.28
CA ARG A 192 13.78 -15.98 12.75
C ARG A 192 14.56 -17.17 13.30
N GLU A 193 13.93 -17.99 14.14
CA GLU A 193 14.58 -19.17 14.73
C GLU A 193 14.83 -20.27 13.68
N GLU A 194 13.92 -20.46 12.73
CA GLU A 194 14.10 -21.42 11.65
C GLU A 194 15.26 -21.04 10.73
N ILE A 195 15.33 -19.78 10.30
CA ILE A 195 16.45 -19.24 9.51
C ILE A 195 17.77 -19.44 10.27
N ARG A 196 17.78 -19.12 11.58
CA ARG A 196 18.96 -19.28 12.43
C ARG A 196 19.40 -20.74 12.56
N SER A 197 18.46 -21.67 12.62
CA SER A 197 18.74 -23.11 12.69
C SER A 197 19.34 -23.64 11.39
N ARG A 198 18.90 -23.14 10.22
CA ARG A 198 19.41 -23.58 8.91
C ARG A 198 20.72 -22.90 8.51
N HIS A 199 20.95 -21.66 8.96
CA HIS A 199 22.17 -20.90 8.72
C HIS A 199 22.93 -20.61 10.03
N PRO A 200 23.47 -21.66 10.69
CA PRO A 200 24.17 -21.49 11.94
C PRO A 200 25.42 -20.61 11.75
N GLY A 201 25.54 -19.58 12.58
CA GLY A 201 26.67 -18.65 12.54
C GLY A 201 26.32 -17.27 12.02
N TYR A 202 25.12 -17.08 11.47
CA TYR A 202 24.57 -15.76 11.16
C TYR A 202 23.67 -15.25 12.29
N ALA A 203 23.77 -13.96 12.59
CA ALA A 203 22.76 -13.26 13.37
C ALA A 203 21.62 -12.83 12.43
N VAL A 204 20.39 -13.26 12.74
CA VAL A 204 19.22 -13.05 11.87
C VAL A 204 18.36 -11.93 12.44
N GLN A 205 18.09 -10.93 11.60
CA GLN A 205 17.16 -9.84 11.86
C GLN A 205 15.97 -10.00 10.92
N VAL A 206 14.81 -10.32 11.51
CA VAL A 206 13.53 -10.35 10.80
C VAL A 206 12.76 -9.12 11.26
N GLN A 207 12.50 -8.20 10.34
CA GLN A 207 11.64 -7.05 10.58
C GLN A 207 10.22 -7.38 10.09
N ILE A 208 9.25 -7.12 10.96
CA ILE A 208 7.84 -7.27 10.59
C ILE A 208 7.43 -6.02 9.86
N ASP A 209 7.02 -6.19 8.62
CA ASP A 209 6.42 -5.12 7.85
C ASP A 209 4.91 -5.33 7.70
N SER A 210 4.20 -4.26 7.37
CA SER A 210 2.76 -4.28 7.12
C SER A 210 2.52 -3.89 5.68
N ASP A 211 1.68 -4.64 4.97
CA ASP A 211 1.28 -4.22 3.63
C ASP A 211 0.42 -2.98 3.73
N VAL A 212 0.97 -1.83 3.36
CA VAL A 212 0.22 -0.56 3.34
C VAL A 212 -0.43 -0.34 1.97
N SER A 213 0.08 -1.00 0.91
CA SER A 213 -0.36 -0.83 -0.47
C SER A 213 -1.47 -1.79 -0.91
N ASP A 214 -1.29 -3.09 -0.68
CA ASP A 214 -2.01 -4.17 -1.36
C ASP A 214 -2.80 -5.05 -0.39
#